data_AF-A0A1Y0BE89-F1
#
_entry.id   AF-A0A1Y0BE89-F1
#
_cell.length_a   1.000
_cell.length_b   1.000
_cell.length_c   1.000
_cell.angle_alpha   90.00
_cell.angle_beta   90.00
_cell.angle_gamma   90.00
#
_symmetry.space_group_name_H-M   'P 1'
#
loop_
_entity.id
_entity.type
_entity.pdbx_description
1 polymer ?
#
loop_
_entity_poly.entity_id
_entity_poly.type
_entity_poly.pdbx_seq_one_letter_code
_entity_poly.pdbx_strand_id
1 'polypeptide(L)'
;MLRTRAPTGKHNTIHTISLWMPGILSVENHPEADMVQYEFYTPHDADHHMYYQVIEKSGVTDAAQEAAFRAECESLHEPLALRGINDDDLWAREAMQGFYADDRGWLEEQLFEQDRNLIEWRRLASRCQRGIQTLAHLQGNA
;
A
#
# COMPACT_ATOMS: atom_id res chain seq x y z
N MET A 1 3.51 19.31 25.39
CA MET A 1 3.19 17.96 24.88
C MET A 1 1.88 18.08 24.12
N LEU A 2 1.91 18.17 22.78
CA LEU A 2 0.71 18.19 21.96
C LEU A 2 0.19 16.76 21.87
N ARG A 3 -0.94 16.46 22.53
CA ARG A 3 -1.66 15.20 22.36
C ARG A 3 -2.73 15.43 21.30
N THR A 4 -2.50 14.91 20.09
CA THR A 4 -3.56 14.75 19.09
C THR A 4 -4.65 13.85 19.70
N ARG A 5 -5.89 14.36 19.78
CA ARG A 5 -7.05 13.53 20.11
C ARG A 5 -7.40 12.68 18.89
N ALA A 6 -7.78 11.42 19.11
CA ALA A 6 -8.36 10.59 18.06
C ALA A 6 -9.61 11.31 17.49
N PRO A 7 -9.81 11.28 16.15
CA PRO A 7 -11.02 11.82 15.54
C PRO A 7 -12.28 11.17 16.14
N THR A 8 -13.33 11.95 16.37
CA THR A 8 -14.64 11.46 16.83
C THR A 8 -15.68 11.66 15.73
N GLY A 9 -16.27 10.58 15.22
CA GLY A 9 -17.31 10.61 14.18
C GLY A 9 -17.83 9.22 13.84
N LYS A 10 -19.01 9.13 13.19
CA LYS A 10 -19.62 7.85 12.75
C LYS A 10 -18.82 7.14 11.65
N HIS A 11 -18.04 7.89 10.86
CA HIS A 11 -17.14 7.37 9.83
C HIS A 11 -15.71 7.63 10.30
N ASN A 12 -15.18 6.73 11.12
CA ASN A 12 -13.80 6.79 11.59
C ASN A 12 -12.95 5.81 10.76
N THR A 13 -12.82 6.14 9.48
CA THR A 13 -12.06 5.36 8.50
C THR A 13 -10.58 5.76 8.54
N ILE A 14 -9.67 4.80 8.32
CA ILE A 14 -8.21 4.98 8.29
C ILE A 14 -7.65 5.44 9.64
N HIS A 15 -7.52 4.51 10.59
CA HIS A 15 -6.95 4.80 11.91
C HIS A 15 -5.43 4.58 11.95
N THR A 16 -4.97 3.50 11.33
CA THR A 16 -3.57 3.08 11.34
C THR A 16 -3.13 2.77 9.91
N ILE A 17 -2.01 3.37 9.50
CA ILE A 17 -1.34 3.04 8.24
C ILE A 17 0.07 2.53 8.59
N SER A 18 0.45 1.39 8.04
CA SER A 18 1.77 0.80 8.26
C SER A 18 2.32 0.16 6.98
N LEU A 19 3.64 0.20 6.82
CA LEU A 19 4.35 -0.37 5.66
C LEU A 19 5.37 -1.40 6.15
N TRP A 20 5.29 -2.61 5.60
CA TRP A 20 6.05 -3.77 6.04
C TRP A 20 6.91 -4.34 4.91
N MET A 21 8.03 -4.97 5.26
CA MET A 21 8.81 -5.74 4.29
C MET A 21 7.97 -6.90 3.73
N PRO A 22 8.05 -7.20 2.42
CA PRO A 22 8.95 -6.60 1.42
C PRO A 22 8.41 -5.35 0.71
N GLY A 23 7.23 -4.84 1.06
CA GLY A 23 6.56 -3.74 0.37
C GLY A 23 5.04 -3.87 0.46
N ILE A 24 4.54 -4.09 1.67
CA ILE A 24 3.12 -4.37 1.97
C ILE A 24 2.56 -3.23 2.80
N LEU A 25 1.63 -2.48 2.23
CA LEU A 25 0.86 -1.46 2.96
C LEU A 25 -0.31 -2.15 3.66
N SER A 26 -0.56 -1.78 4.91
CA SER A 26 -1.78 -2.12 5.65
C SER A 26 -2.47 -0.84 6.07
N VAL A 27 -3.77 -0.75 5.78
CA VAL A 27 -4.65 0.37 6.10
C VAL A 27 -5.81 -0.17 6.93
N GLU A 28 -5.74 0.02 8.25
CA GLU A 28 -6.79 -0.41 9.18
C GLU A 28 -7.99 0.54 9.11
N ASN A 29 -9.19 -0.03 9.23
CA ASN A 29 -10.48 0.65 9.09
C ASN A 29 -10.68 1.24 7.68
N HIS A 30 -10.30 0.46 6.65
CA HIS A 30 -10.46 0.85 5.25
C HIS A 30 -10.86 -0.36 4.38
N PRO A 31 -11.85 -0.21 3.47
CA PRO A 31 -12.67 0.98 3.24
C PRO A 31 -13.70 1.26 4.35
N GLU A 32 -13.98 0.27 5.20
CA GLU A 32 -14.93 0.37 6.31
C GLU A 32 -14.29 0.10 7.68
N ALA A 33 -15.00 0.44 8.75
CA ALA A 33 -14.45 0.44 10.11
C ALA A 33 -14.09 -0.95 10.67
N ASP A 34 -14.65 -2.02 10.11
CA ASP A 34 -14.38 -3.42 10.48
C ASP A 34 -13.46 -4.14 9.48
N MET A 35 -12.87 -3.38 8.54
CA MET A 35 -12.06 -3.90 7.46
C MET A 35 -10.61 -3.43 7.51
N VAL A 36 -9.74 -4.22 6.88
CA VAL A 36 -8.34 -3.86 6.64
C VAL A 36 -8.05 -4.03 5.15
N GLN A 37 -7.47 -3.00 4.54
CA GLN A 37 -6.95 -3.08 3.18
C GLN A 37 -5.45 -3.37 3.22
N TYR A 38 -5.02 -4.38 2.48
CA TYR A 38 -3.64 -4.70 2.22
C TYR A 38 -3.30 -4.42 0.76
N GLU A 39 -2.19 -3.73 0.54
CA GLU A 39 -1.69 -3.44 -0.80
C GLU A 39 -0.27 -3.96 -0.97
N PHE A 40 -0.02 -4.63 -2.10
CA PHE A 40 1.29 -5.15 -2.44
C PHE A 40 1.75 -4.50 -3.74
N TYR A 41 2.98 -3.97 -3.73
CA TYR A 41 3.64 -3.41 -4.90
C TYR A 41 4.74 -4.37 -5.34
N THR A 42 4.35 -5.52 -5.92
CA THR A 42 5.28 -6.62 -6.19
C THR A 42 6.07 -6.34 -7.46
N PRO A 43 7.41 -6.21 -7.42
CA PRO A 43 8.19 -5.95 -8.62
C PRO A 43 7.99 -7.04 -9.69
N HIS A 44 7.66 -6.64 -10.92
CA HIS A 44 7.61 -7.53 -12.08
C HIS A 44 8.93 -7.46 -12.85
N ASP A 45 9.36 -6.23 -13.13
CA ASP A 45 10.66 -5.88 -13.69
C ASP A 45 11.14 -4.54 -13.10
N ALA A 46 12.09 -3.86 -13.76
CA ALA A 46 12.63 -2.59 -13.27
C ALA A 46 11.65 -1.41 -13.36
N ASP A 47 10.69 -1.46 -14.29
CA ASP A 47 9.78 -0.35 -14.60
C ASP A 47 8.32 -0.67 -14.25
N HIS A 48 8.01 -1.94 -13.94
CA HIS A 48 6.65 -2.40 -13.66
C HIS A 48 6.55 -3.15 -12.32
N HIS A 49 5.40 -2.98 -11.67
CA HIS A 49 4.99 -3.78 -10.52
C HIS A 49 3.58 -4.31 -10.72
N MET A 50 3.30 -5.46 -10.10
CA MET A 50 1.94 -5.93 -9.91
C MET A 50 1.36 -5.24 -8.67
N TYR A 51 0.25 -4.52 -8.87
CA TYR A 51 -0.51 -3.92 -7.78
C TYR A 51 -1.61 -4.89 -7.33
N TYR A 52 -1.42 -5.53 -6.18
CA TYR A 52 -2.46 -6.37 -5.57
C TYR A 52 -3.18 -5.60 -4.47
N GLN A 53 -4.51 -5.57 -4.53
CA GLN A 53 -5.38 -5.01 -3.51
C GLN A 53 -6.17 -6.14 -2.87
N VAL A 54 -6.11 -6.24 -1.55
CA VAL A 54 -6.79 -7.27 -0.76
C VAL A 54 -7.55 -6.57 0.37
N ILE A 55 -8.80 -6.96 0.57
CA ILE A 55 -9.60 -6.47 1.70
C ILE A 55 -10.00 -7.65 2.59
N GLU A 56 -9.79 -7.47 3.89
CA GLU A 56 -10.22 -8.39 4.94
C GLU A 56 -11.36 -7.74 5.72
N LYS A 57 -12.38 -8.52 6.08
CA LYS A 57 -13.50 -8.09 6.95
C LYS A 57 -13.54 -8.94 8.21
N SER A 58 -13.54 -8.26 9.36
CA SER A 58 -13.59 -8.91 10.66
C SER A 58 -14.94 -9.62 10.88
N GLY A 59 -14.92 -10.74 11.62
CA GLY A 59 -16.16 -11.40 12.06
C GLY A 59 -16.87 -12.25 10.99
N VAL A 60 -16.27 -12.45 9.81
CA VAL A 60 -16.70 -13.46 8.84
C VAL A 60 -16.23 -14.84 9.31
N THR A 61 -17.17 -15.68 9.73
CA THR A 61 -16.89 -16.97 10.39
C THR A 61 -17.61 -18.16 9.78
N ASP A 62 -18.62 -17.93 8.93
CA ASP A 62 -19.37 -18.98 8.24
C ASP A 62 -19.52 -18.69 6.73
N ALA A 63 -19.97 -19.71 6.00
CA ALA A 63 -20.07 -19.66 4.54
C ALA A 63 -21.13 -18.68 4.02
N ALA A 64 -22.20 -18.41 4.79
CA ALA A 64 -23.22 -17.45 4.39
C ALA A 64 -22.69 -16.02 4.53
N GLN A 65 -21.93 -15.75 5.59
CA GLN A 65 -21.21 -14.49 5.78
C GLN A 65 -20.14 -14.28 4.70
N GLU A 66 -19.38 -15.32 4.34
CA GLU A 66 -18.40 -15.24 3.25
C GLU A 66 -19.07 -14.90 1.91
N ALA A 67 -20.18 -15.57 1.58
CA ALA A 67 -20.91 -15.32 0.34
C ALA A 67 -21.49 -13.89 0.29
N ALA A 68 -22.01 -13.39 1.42
CA ALA A 68 -22.49 -12.02 1.53
C ALA A 68 -21.35 -11.01 1.35
N PHE A 69 -20.21 -11.24 2.00
CA PHE A 69 -19.04 -10.37 1.87
C PHE A 69 -18.50 -10.36 0.44
N ARG A 70 -18.45 -11.51 -0.24
CA ARG A 70 -18.04 -11.57 -1.66
C ARG A 70 -18.95 -10.73 -2.56
N ALA A 71 -20.27 -10.83 -2.36
CA ALA A 71 -21.22 -10.03 -3.12
C ALA A 71 -21.07 -8.51 -2.82
N GLU A 72 -20.78 -8.16 -1.56
CA GLU A 72 -20.47 -6.78 -1.14
C GLU A 72 -19.18 -6.27 -1.79
N CYS A 73 -18.12 -7.09 -1.84
CA CYS A 73 -16.88 -6.74 -2.54
C CYS A 73 -17.14 -6.37 -4.00
N GLU A 74 -17.87 -7.21 -4.74
CA GLU A 74 -18.14 -6.99 -6.17
C GLU A 74 -19.07 -5.80 -6.42
N SER A 75 -20.09 -5.61 -5.58
CA SER A 75 -21.11 -4.58 -5.81
C SER A 75 -20.79 -3.21 -5.21
N LEU A 76 -19.92 -3.15 -4.20
CA LEU A 76 -19.65 -1.94 -3.42
C LEU A 76 -18.15 -1.64 -3.31
N HIS A 77 -17.36 -2.52 -2.68
CA HIS A 77 -15.98 -2.17 -2.31
C HIS A 77 -15.05 -2.06 -3.51
N GLU A 78 -15.15 -2.96 -4.48
CA GLU A 78 -14.36 -2.89 -5.71
C GLU A 78 -14.67 -1.60 -6.49
N PRO A 79 -15.92 -1.31 -6.92
CA PRO A 79 -16.18 -0.14 -7.73
C PRO A 79 -15.93 1.18 -7.01
N LEU A 80 -16.23 1.27 -5.70
CA LEU A 80 -16.16 2.56 -4.98
C LEU A 80 -14.84 2.80 -4.26
N ALA A 81 -14.14 1.77 -3.79
CA ALA A 81 -12.89 1.93 -3.06
C ALA A 81 -11.70 1.46 -3.89
N LEU A 82 -11.63 0.16 -4.24
CA LEU A 82 -10.45 -0.39 -4.91
C LEU A 82 -10.22 0.21 -6.30
N ARG A 83 -11.29 0.61 -6.98
CA ARG A 83 -11.24 1.38 -8.22
C ARG A 83 -11.52 2.85 -7.95
N GLY A 84 -12.64 3.17 -7.31
CA GLY A 84 -13.10 4.54 -7.14
C GLY A 84 -12.17 5.47 -6.32
N ILE A 85 -11.31 4.92 -5.47
CA ILE A 85 -10.29 5.68 -4.72
C ILE A 85 -8.90 5.38 -5.28
N ASN A 86 -8.50 4.12 -5.34
CA ASN A 86 -7.11 3.77 -5.67
C ASN A 86 -6.75 3.90 -7.16
N ASP A 87 -7.70 4.06 -8.08
CA ASP A 87 -7.34 4.33 -9.49
C ASP A 87 -6.57 5.66 -9.62
N ASP A 88 -6.79 6.62 -8.69
CA ASP A 88 -6.01 7.85 -8.65
C ASP A 88 -4.54 7.60 -8.27
N ASP A 89 -4.28 6.57 -7.47
CA ASP A 89 -2.91 6.21 -7.10
C ASP A 89 -2.11 5.69 -8.30
N LEU A 90 -2.79 5.12 -9.32
CA LEU A 90 -2.12 4.60 -10.52
C LEU A 90 -1.43 5.73 -11.29
N TRP A 91 -2.17 6.78 -11.62
CA TRP A 91 -1.59 7.90 -12.36
C TRP A 91 -0.59 8.70 -11.51
N ALA A 92 -0.79 8.77 -10.19
CA ALA A 92 0.17 9.41 -9.30
C ALA A 92 1.52 8.69 -9.31
N ARG A 93 1.54 7.36 -9.37
CA ARG A 93 2.76 6.55 -9.53
C ARG A 93 3.40 6.79 -10.89
N GLU A 94 2.63 6.75 -11.97
CA GLU A 94 3.11 6.98 -13.33
C GLU A 94 3.72 8.37 -13.51
N ALA A 95 3.13 9.39 -12.88
CA ALA A 95 3.63 10.76 -12.92
C ALA A 95 5.03 10.92 -12.28
N MET A 96 5.37 10.06 -11.31
CA MET A 96 6.69 10.07 -10.67
C MET A 96 7.76 9.32 -11.50
N GLN A 97 7.37 8.39 -12.38
CA GLN A 97 8.32 7.51 -13.08
C GLN A 97 9.40 8.30 -13.81
N GLY A 98 9.02 9.35 -14.56
CA GLY A 98 9.97 10.15 -15.31
C GLY A 98 11.04 10.84 -14.45
N PHE A 99 10.72 11.18 -13.20
CA PHE A 99 11.66 11.84 -12.28
C PHE A 99 12.63 10.87 -11.63
N TYR A 100 12.22 9.61 -11.39
CA TYR A 100 13.07 8.60 -10.73
C TYR A 100 13.76 7.63 -11.69
N ALA A 101 13.39 7.60 -12.98
CA ALA A 101 13.87 6.61 -13.95
C ALA A 101 15.40 6.59 -14.16
N ASP A 102 16.10 7.71 -13.96
CA ASP A 102 17.56 7.81 -14.14
C ASP A 102 18.33 7.90 -12.81
N ASP A 103 17.67 7.52 -11.70
CA ASP A 103 18.15 7.60 -10.32
C ASP A 103 18.45 9.01 -9.78
N ARG A 104 18.39 10.08 -10.60
CA ARG A 104 18.67 11.45 -10.13
C ARG A 104 17.61 11.95 -9.18
N GLY A 105 16.36 11.51 -9.35
CA GLY A 105 15.25 11.88 -8.46
C GLY A 105 15.54 11.61 -6.98
N TRP A 106 16.28 10.55 -6.66
CA TRP A 106 16.68 10.23 -5.28
C TRP A 106 17.65 11.26 -4.66
N LEU A 107 18.38 12.02 -5.48
CA LEU A 107 19.29 13.07 -5.06
C LEU A 107 18.65 14.46 -5.10
N GLU A 108 17.67 14.64 -5.98
CA GLU A 108 17.08 15.94 -6.32
C GLU A 108 15.73 16.21 -5.65
N GLU A 109 15.07 15.19 -5.09
CA GLU A 109 13.82 15.35 -4.36
C GLU A 109 13.95 16.37 -3.20
N GLN A 110 12.93 17.21 -3.06
CA GLN A 110 12.82 18.16 -1.95
C GLN A 110 11.66 17.75 -1.06
N LEU A 111 12.00 17.02 0.01
CA LEU A 111 11.04 16.49 0.96
C LEU A 111 10.56 17.55 1.96
N PHE A 112 9.38 17.31 2.52
CA PHE A 112 8.81 18.12 3.61
C PHE A 112 8.47 17.24 4.83
N GLU A 113 7.88 17.83 5.88
CA GLU A 113 7.76 17.22 7.20
C GLU A 113 6.99 15.88 7.18
N GLN A 114 5.99 15.77 6.30
CA GLN A 114 5.13 14.60 6.19
C GLN A 114 5.86 13.39 5.60
N ASP A 115 6.92 13.60 4.81
CA ASP A 115 7.70 12.51 4.18
C ASP A 115 8.63 11.78 5.15
N ARG A 116 8.62 12.17 6.43
CA ARG A 116 9.42 11.50 7.46
C ARG A 116 9.13 10.01 7.53
N ASN A 117 7.88 9.59 7.38
CA ASN A 117 7.49 8.18 7.33
C ASN A 117 8.16 7.43 6.16
N LEU A 118 8.27 8.06 4.99
CA LEU A 118 8.94 7.51 3.81
C LEU A 118 10.43 7.35 4.06
N ILE A 119 11.09 8.31 4.70
CA ILE A 119 12.50 8.20 5.08
C ILE A 119 12.74 7.04 6.06
N GLU A 120 11.89 6.89 7.08
CA GLU A 120 12.02 5.77 8.02
C GLU A 120 11.78 4.41 7.35
N TRP A 121 10.83 4.34 6.41
CA TRP A 121 10.65 3.15 5.56
C TRP A 121 11.90 2.83 4.74
N ARG A 122 12.47 3.80 4.01
CA ARG A 122 13.68 3.59 3.21
C ARG A 122 14.84 3.05 4.05
N ARG A 123 15.00 3.59 5.27
CA ARG A 123 16.01 3.12 6.24
C ARG A 123 15.73 1.70 6.72
N LEU A 124 14.48 1.39 7.05
CA LEU A 124 14.07 0.05 7.46
C LEU A 124 14.33 -0.97 6.33
N ALA A 125 13.85 -0.67 5.11
CA ALA A 125 14.04 -1.53 3.95
C ALA A 125 15.52 -1.78 3.65
N SER A 126 16.34 -0.71 3.65
CA SER A 126 17.79 -0.82 3.41
C SER A 126 18.50 -1.72 4.42
N ARG A 127 18.10 -1.69 5.70
CA ARG A 127 18.73 -2.48 6.76
C ARG A 127 18.19 -3.90 6.87
N CYS A 128 16.90 -4.10 6.59
CA CYS A 128 16.18 -5.32 6.94
C CYS A 128 15.79 -6.17 5.72
N GLN A 129 16.11 -5.73 4.50
CA GLN A 129 16.00 -6.57 3.30
C GLN A 129 16.82 -7.86 3.43
N ARG A 130 16.33 -8.93 2.80
CA ARG A 130 16.92 -10.28 2.87
C ARG A 130 17.78 -10.63 1.65
N GLY A 131 17.83 -9.76 0.66
CA GLY A 131 18.60 -9.85 -0.57
C GLY A 131 18.23 -8.70 -1.51
N ILE A 132 19.18 -8.28 -2.34
CA ILE A 132 18.93 -7.35 -3.45
C ILE A 132 18.89 -8.18 -4.73
N GLN A 133 17.74 -8.13 -5.42
CA GLN A 133 17.60 -8.78 -6.72
C GLN A 133 18.50 -8.09 -7.76
N THR A 134 19.15 -8.88 -8.60
CA THR A 134 20.04 -8.37 -9.67
C THR A 134 19.81 -9.15 -10.96
N LEU A 135 20.30 -8.62 -12.09
CA LEU A 135 20.23 -9.33 -13.38
C LEU A 135 20.94 -10.70 -13.35
N ALA A 136 21.98 -10.87 -12.53
CA ALA A 136 22.69 -12.15 -12.40
C ALA A 136 21.79 -13.25 -11.82
N HIS A 137 20.89 -12.90 -10.90
CA HIS A 137 19.91 -13.85 -10.34
C HIS A 137 18.93 -14.35 -11.42
N LEU A 138 18.50 -13.48 -12.33
CA LEU A 138 17.62 -13.86 -13.45
C LEU A 138 18.32 -14.77 -14.46
N GLN A 139 19.63 -14.64 -14.59
CA GLN A 139 20.46 -15.44 -15.50
C GLN A 139 20.91 -16.79 -14.91
N GLY A 140 20.53 -17.08 -13.66
CA GLY A 140 20.92 -18.32 -12.97
C GLY A 140 22.36 -18.34 -12.45
N ASN A 141 23.00 -17.17 -12.32
CA ASN A 141 24.39 -17.02 -11.88
C ASN A 141 24.52 -16.68 -10.38
N ALA A 142 23.48 -16.96 -9.60
CA ALA A 142 23.40 -16.63 -8.17
C ALA A 142 24.07 -17.67 -7.27
#